data_AF-A0A7S1ZI18-F1
#
_entry.id   AF-A0A7S1ZI18-F1
#
_cell.length_a   1.000
_cell.length_b   1.000
_cell.length_c   1.000
_cell.angle_alpha   90.00
_cell.angle_beta   90.00
_cell.angle_gamma   90.00
#
_symmetry.space_group_name_H-M   'P 1'
#
loop_
_entity.id
_entity.type
_entity.pdbx_description
1 polymer ?
#
loop_
_entity_poly.entity_id
_entity_poly.type
_entity_poly.pdbx_seq_one_letter_code
_entity_poly.pdbx_strand_id
1 'polypeptide(L)'
;ILKAPDVGDFFFEDRSLEFHSRFVFDAEYVIMPRFFMKATLKPEKEHQYIEEHDNIYPEVTAGLREAGVVSLYIWKDGLSLFMLIEMREGTDLSVFGEGSEYRRSSPRVIEWEDKMKSDFHGGWTQIKEIHSSDDW
;
A
#
# COMPACT_ATOMS: atom_id res chain seq x y z
N ILE A 1 -44.48 12.39 -62.05
CA ILE A 1 -43.09 12.00 -61.69
C ILE A 1 -42.73 12.80 -60.45
N LEU A 2 -42.72 12.16 -59.28
CA LEU A 2 -42.27 12.78 -58.03
C LEU A 2 -40.75 12.59 -57.93
N LYS A 3 -40.00 13.67 -57.74
CA LYS A 3 -38.58 13.63 -57.35
C LYS A 3 -38.43 14.37 -56.02
N ALA A 4 -37.75 13.73 -55.07
CA ALA A 4 -37.43 14.22 -53.74
C ALA A 4 -36.32 15.30 -53.78
N PRO A 5 -36.19 16.15 -52.73
CA PRO A 5 -35.07 17.06 -52.60
C PRO A 5 -33.88 16.42 -51.89
N ASP A 6 -32.69 16.81 -52.38
CA ASP A 6 -31.35 16.50 -51.89
C ASP A 6 -30.96 17.49 -50.78
N VAL A 7 -30.43 17.00 -49.65
CA VAL A 7 -29.97 17.81 -48.52
C VAL A 7 -28.44 17.70 -48.44
N GLY A 8 -27.78 18.80 -48.81
CA GLY A 8 -26.34 18.91 -48.93
C GLY A 8 -25.56 18.96 -47.61
N ASP A 9 -24.25 18.81 -47.79
CA ASP A 9 -23.19 18.54 -46.81
C ASP A 9 -23.06 19.55 -45.66
N PHE A 10 -22.89 19.01 -44.44
CA PHE A 10 -22.48 19.77 -43.26
C PHE A 10 -20.95 19.87 -43.20
N PHE A 11 -20.40 21.05 -43.51
CA PHE A 11 -19.06 21.49 -43.11
C PHE A 11 -19.21 22.43 -41.91
N PHE A 12 -18.59 22.09 -40.77
CA PHE A 12 -18.41 23.03 -39.66
C PHE A 12 -16.96 23.54 -39.66
N GLU A 13 -16.83 24.86 -39.81
CA GLU A 13 -15.59 25.61 -39.70
C GLU A 13 -15.05 25.62 -38.27
N ASP A 14 -13.73 25.48 -38.18
CA ASP A 14 -12.87 25.71 -37.03
C ASP A 14 -13.11 27.09 -36.39
N ARG A 15 -13.38 27.10 -35.09
CA ARG A 15 -13.14 28.25 -34.21
C ARG A 15 -12.31 27.83 -33.00
N SER A 16 -11.02 27.84 -33.21
CA SER A 16 -10.00 27.97 -32.18
C SER A 16 -10.34 29.05 -31.13
N LEU A 17 -9.91 28.77 -29.88
CA LEU A 17 -9.57 29.72 -28.81
C LEU A 17 -10.73 30.41 -28.07
N GLU A 18 -11.12 29.83 -26.93
CA GLU A 18 -11.16 30.47 -25.59
C GLU A 18 -12.08 29.67 -24.66
N PHE A 19 -11.53 28.76 -23.85
CA PHE A 19 -12.06 28.50 -22.50
C PHE A 19 -10.99 27.76 -21.69
N HIS A 20 -10.11 28.53 -21.06
CA HIS A 20 -9.18 28.00 -20.05
C HIS A 20 -9.88 27.83 -18.71
N SER A 21 -9.58 26.70 -18.07
CA SER A 21 -9.56 26.46 -16.63
C SER A 21 -10.92 26.31 -15.92
N ARG A 22 -11.19 25.09 -15.44
CA ARG A 22 -11.09 24.76 -14.01
C ARG A 22 -11.37 23.28 -13.76
N PHE A 23 -10.44 22.64 -13.03
CA PHE A 23 -10.47 21.27 -12.50
C PHE A 23 -10.15 20.14 -13.48
N VAL A 24 -8.93 20.14 -14.01
CA VAL A 24 -8.20 18.86 -14.08
C VAL A 24 -7.57 18.72 -12.69
N PHE A 25 -8.01 17.73 -11.91
CA PHE A 25 -7.25 17.32 -10.74
C PHE A 25 -5.96 16.72 -11.28
N ASP A 26 -4.87 17.46 -11.20
CA ASP A 26 -3.53 16.87 -11.23
C ASP A 26 -3.45 15.94 -10.02
N ALA A 27 -3.83 14.67 -10.22
CA ALA A 27 -3.46 13.64 -9.29
C ALA A 27 -1.94 13.50 -9.43
N GLU A 28 -1.21 14.30 -8.66
CA GLU A 28 0.21 14.05 -8.44
C GLU A 28 0.33 12.59 -8.02
N TYR A 29 1.00 11.80 -8.87
CA TYR A 29 1.31 10.43 -8.55
C TYR A 29 2.38 10.46 -7.46
N VAL A 30 1.94 10.40 -6.20
CA VAL A 30 2.85 10.42 -5.05
C VAL A 30 3.56 9.07 -4.99
N ILE A 31 4.85 9.06 -5.30
CA ILE A 31 5.71 7.89 -5.10
C ILE A 31 5.81 7.65 -3.59
N MET A 32 5.14 6.60 -3.12
CA MET A 32 5.20 6.19 -1.72
C MET A 32 6.47 5.36 -1.47
N PRO A 33 7.24 5.66 -0.39
CA PRO A 33 8.27 4.75 0.09
C PRO A 33 7.71 3.36 0.29
N ARG A 34 8.36 2.36 -0.31
CA ARG A 34 7.96 0.97 -0.24
C ARG A 34 9.08 0.11 0.29
N PHE A 35 8.74 -0.84 1.15
CA PHE A 35 9.69 -1.73 1.77
C PHE A 35 9.22 -3.17 1.64
N PHE A 36 10.11 -4.03 1.15
CA PHE A 36 9.84 -5.45 1.05
C PHE A 36 10.60 -6.19 2.14
N MET A 37 9.90 -7.03 2.90
CA MET A 37 10.43 -7.76 4.04
C MET A 37 10.23 -9.26 3.84
N LYS A 38 11.13 -10.05 4.41
CA LYS A 38 11.03 -11.51 4.45
C LYS A 38 11.14 -12.04 5.87
N ALA A 39 10.38 -13.07 6.16
CA ALA A 39 10.55 -13.90 7.34
C ALA A 39 10.34 -15.38 7.00
N THR A 40 10.60 -16.25 7.97
CA THR A 40 10.32 -17.68 7.85
C THR A 40 9.26 -18.05 8.87
N LEU A 41 8.09 -18.44 8.40
CA LEU A 41 7.03 -19.00 9.23
C LEU A 41 7.51 -20.29 9.89
N LYS A 42 7.22 -20.45 11.17
CA LYS A 42 7.49 -21.69 11.89
C LYS A 42 6.62 -22.83 11.34
N PRO A 43 7.13 -24.08 11.27
CA PRO A 43 6.35 -25.22 10.82
C PRO A 43 5.03 -25.36 11.59
N GLU A 44 3.98 -25.82 10.89
CA GLU A 44 2.65 -26.11 11.46
C GLU A 44 1.90 -24.90 12.06
N LYS A 45 2.43 -23.68 11.92
CA LYS A 45 1.83 -22.45 12.46
C LYS A 45 0.94 -21.68 11.49
N GLU A 46 0.80 -22.14 10.25
CA GLU A 46 0.09 -21.40 9.20
C GLU A 46 -1.36 -21.06 9.55
N HIS A 47 -2.16 -22.05 9.97
CA HIS A 47 -3.57 -21.81 10.28
C HIS A 47 -3.73 -20.77 11.39
N GLN A 48 -2.94 -20.91 12.47
CA GLN A 48 -2.96 -19.98 13.60
C GLN A 48 -2.50 -18.58 13.16
N TYR A 49 -1.48 -18.50 12.30
CA TYR A 49 -0.98 -17.21 11.82
C TYR A 49 -2.03 -16.44 11.03
N ILE A 50 -2.76 -17.14 10.14
CA ILE A 50 -3.85 -16.55 9.36
C ILE A 50 -4.98 -16.11 10.28
N GLU A 51 -5.43 -16.99 11.19
CA GLU A 51 -6.51 -16.68 12.14
C GLU A 51 -6.22 -15.44 12.99
N GLU A 52 -4.98 -15.29 13.45
CA GLU A 52 -4.55 -14.09 14.18
C GLU A 52 -4.61 -12.83 13.31
N HIS A 53 -4.15 -12.89 12.06
CA HIS A 53 -4.15 -11.72 11.16
C HIS A 53 -5.55 -11.34 10.67
N ASP A 54 -6.44 -12.32 10.49
CA ASP A 54 -7.87 -12.08 10.19
C ASP A 54 -8.58 -11.38 11.36
N ASN A 55 -8.06 -11.57 12.59
CA ASN A 55 -8.58 -10.98 13.82
C ASN A 55 -7.58 -10.01 14.48
N ILE A 56 -6.79 -9.33 13.64
CA ILE A 56 -5.77 -8.40 14.10
C ILE A 56 -6.35 -7.37 15.07
N TYR A 57 -5.58 -7.04 16.12
CA TYR A 57 -6.03 -6.10 17.13
C TYR A 57 -6.27 -4.71 16.50
N PRO A 58 -7.39 -4.04 16.79
CA PRO A 58 -7.67 -2.73 16.20
C PRO A 58 -6.61 -1.69 16.56
N GLU A 59 -6.02 -1.78 17.75
CA GLU A 59 -4.93 -0.90 18.21
C GLU A 59 -3.68 -1.03 17.34
N VAL A 60 -3.39 -2.24 16.83
CA VAL A 60 -2.29 -2.48 15.89
C VAL A 60 -2.57 -1.77 14.58
N THR A 61 -3.75 -1.98 14.00
CA THR A 61 -4.10 -1.33 12.73
C THR A 61 -4.14 0.19 12.84
N ALA A 62 -4.66 0.74 13.95
CA ALA A 62 -4.68 2.17 14.21
C ALA A 62 -3.25 2.72 14.39
N GLY A 63 -2.43 2.08 15.21
CA GLY A 63 -1.04 2.48 15.44
C GLY A 63 -0.20 2.48 14.16
N LEU A 64 -0.37 1.48 13.29
CA LEU A 64 0.30 1.44 11.99
C LEU A 64 -0.09 2.65 11.11
N ARG A 65 -1.38 2.98 11.06
CA ARG A 65 -1.89 4.11 10.27
C ARG A 65 -1.40 5.45 10.82
N GLU A 66 -1.40 5.62 12.13
CA GLU A 66 -0.85 6.80 12.80
C GLU A 66 0.66 6.95 12.58
N ALA A 67 1.39 5.83 12.55
CA ALA A 67 2.82 5.79 12.26
C ALA A 67 3.17 6.04 10.79
N GLY A 68 2.17 6.20 9.91
CA GLY A 68 2.38 6.53 8.50
C GLY A 68 2.36 5.34 7.55
N VAL A 69 2.01 4.13 7.99
CA VAL A 69 1.81 2.99 7.10
C VAL A 69 0.52 3.19 6.32
N VAL A 70 0.62 3.27 4.99
CA VAL A 70 -0.52 3.42 4.07
C VAL A 70 -1.14 2.07 3.76
N SER A 71 -0.31 1.09 3.44
CA SER A 71 -0.74 -0.28 3.16
C SER A 71 0.29 -1.29 3.66
N LEU A 72 -0.17 -2.49 3.99
CA LEU A 72 0.68 -3.60 4.40
C LEU A 72 0.03 -4.90 3.92
N TYR A 73 0.78 -5.67 3.16
CA TYR A 73 0.33 -6.94 2.60
C TYR A 73 1.34 -8.03 2.92
N ILE A 74 0.85 -9.23 3.21
CA ILE A 74 1.69 -10.40 3.48
C ILE A 74 1.31 -11.52 2.51
N TRP A 75 2.30 -12.07 1.82
CA TRP A 75 2.20 -13.26 1.00
C TRP A 75 3.07 -14.38 1.55
N LYS A 76 2.79 -15.61 1.13
CA LYS A 76 3.51 -16.81 1.57
C LYS A 76 3.83 -17.71 0.38
N ASP A 77 5.00 -18.33 0.42
CA ASP A 77 5.40 -19.45 -0.45
C ASP A 77 6.15 -20.51 0.39
N GLY A 78 5.59 -21.71 0.50
CA GLY A 78 6.05 -22.71 1.48
C GLY A 78 6.01 -22.14 2.89
N LEU A 79 7.17 -22.08 3.58
CA LEU A 79 7.32 -21.41 4.89
C LEU A 79 7.90 -19.98 4.77
N SER A 80 8.18 -19.49 3.57
CA SER A 80 8.65 -18.11 3.39
C SER A 80 7.47 -17.16 3.48
N LEU A 81 7.60 -16.11 4.29
CA LEU A 81 6.69 -14.98 4.32
C LEU A 81 7.32 -13.78 3.64
N PHE A 82 6.52 -13.02 2.92
CA PHE A 82 6.91 -11.79 2.24
C PHE A 82 5.94 -10.69 2.61
N MET A 83 6.44 -9.55 3.07
CA MET A 83 5.60 -8.41 3.43
C MET A 83 5.99 -7.21 2.56
N LEU A 84 5.01 -6.57 1.94
CA LEU A 84 5.17 -5.26 1.31
C LEU A 84 4.52 -4.22 2.22
N ILE A 85 5.26 -3.17 2.52
CA ILE A 85 4.79 -2.03 3.30
C ILE A 85 4.90 -0.80 2.41
N GLU A 86 3.80 -0.09 2.24
CA GLU A 86 3.81 1.25 1.65
C GLU A 86 3.61 2.27 2.75
N MET A 87 4.41 3.33 2.72
CA MET A 87 4.46 4.33 3.77
C MET A 87 4.20 5.74 3.21
N ARG A 88 3.79 6.65 4.08
CA ARG A 88 3.68 8.08 3.75
C ARG A 88 5.06 8.64 3.44
N GLU A 89 5.12 9.63 2.55
CA GLU A 89 6.35 10.38 2.32
C GLU A 89 6.96 10.92 3.64
N GLY A 90 8.28 10.85 3.75
CA GLY A 90 9.02 11.26 4.95
C GLY A 90 9.00 10.26 6.11
N THR A 91 8.44 9.07 5.91
CA THR A 91 8.46 7.97 6.90
C THR A 91 9.26 6.78 6.40
N ASP A 92 9.80 5.98 7.32
CA ASP A 92 10.64 4.81 7.02
C ASP A 92 10.43 3.67 8.04
N LEU A 93 11.15 2.56 7.87
CA LEU A 93 11.02 1.38 8.73
C LEU A 93 11.39 1.60 10.21
N SER A 94 11.98 2.74 10.59
CA SER A 94 12.25 3.03 12.00
C SER A 94 10.98 3.07 12.86
N VAL A 95 9.82 3.27 12.24
CA VAL A 95 8.51 3.21 12.92
C VAL A 95 8.20 1.85 13.53
N PHE A 96 8.88 0.77 13.12
CA PHE A 96 8.68 -0.58 13.67
C PHE A 96 9.69 -0.94 14.77
N GLY A 97 10.66 -0.07 15.09
CA GLY A 97 11.72 -0.37 16.06
C GLY A 97 11.22 -0.59 17.49
N GLU A 98 12.02 -1.27 18.32
CA GLU A 98 11.68 -1.60 19.73
C GLU A 98 11.35 -0.37 20.60
N GLY A 99 11.79 0.83 20.19
CA GLY A 99 11.50 2.11 20.83
C GLY A 99 10.70 3.08 19.96
N SER A 100 9.91 2.62 19.00
CA SER A 100 9.08 3.50 18.17
C SER A 100 7.82 4.00 18.90
N GLU A 101 7.27 5.11 18.44
CA GLU A 101 5.95 5.59 18.92
C GLU A 101 4.85 4.58 18.64
N TYR A 102 4.92 3.87 17.50
CA TYR A 102 4.00 2.78 17.18
C TYR A 102 3.99 1.71 18.29
N ARG A 103 5.14 1.20 18.72
CA ARG A 103 5.17 0.22 19.82
C ARG A 103 4.69 0.82 21.15
N ARG A 104 4.95 2.10 21.41
CA ARG A 104 4.46 2.78 22.62
C ARG A 104 2.98 3.14 22.58
N SER A 105 2.32 3.10 21.42
CA SER A 105 0.94 3.55 21.25
C SER A 105 -0.05 2.76 22.10
N SER A 106 0.22 1.47 22.35
CA SER A 106 -0.61 0.63 23.22
C SER A 106 0.15 -0.61 23.70
N PRO A 107 -0.06 -1.07 24.96
CA PRO A 107 0.44 -2.36 25.42
C PRO A 107 0.02 -3.53 24.52
N ARG A 108 -1.13 -3.43 23.86
CA ARG A 108 -1.61 -4.45 22.92
C ARG A 108 -0.79 -4.53 21.64
N VAL A 109 -0.18 -3.42 21.22
CA VAL A 109 0.76 -3.43 20.09
C VAL A 109 2.03 -4.18 20.47
N ILE A 110 2.57 -3.93 21.66
CA ILE A 110 3.73 -4.68 22.18
C ILE A 110 3.42 -6.18 22.25
N GLU A 111 2.28 -6.54 22.84
CA GLU A 111 1.81 -7.92 22.92
C GLU A 111 1.72 -8.58 21.54
N TRP A 112 1.08 -7.90 20.58
CA TRP A 112 0.93 -8.38 19.22
C TRP A 112 2.28 -8.62 18.55
N GLU A 113 3.15 -7.61 18.55
CA GLU A 113 4.47 -7.69 17.90
C GLU A 113 5.35 -8.77 18.53
N ASP A 114 5.33 -8.89 19.86
CA ASP A 114 6.09 -9.90 20.58
C ASP A 114 5.57 -11.30 20.27
N LYS A 115 4.24 -11.50 20.28
CA LYS A 115 3.58 -12.75 19.88
C LYS A 115 3.91 -13.14 18.45
N MET A 116 3.78 -12.22 17.48
CA MET A 116 4.09 -12.49 16.07
C MET A 116 5.55 -12.93 15.89
N LYS A 117 6.47 -12.18 16.51
CA LYS A 117 7.90 -12.50 16.49
C LYS A 117 8.21 -13.82 17.20
N SER A 118 7.71 -14.03 18.41
CA SER A 118 8.05 -15.18 19.24
C SER A 118 7.42 -16.46 18.72
N ASP A 119 6.17 -16.44 18.30
CA ASP A 119 5.39 -17.65 18.08
C ASP A 119 5.35 -18.06 16.60
N PHE A 120 5.58 -17.11 15.68
CA PHE A 120 5.32 -17.33 14.26
C PHE A 120 6.52 -17.19 13.34
N HIS A 121 7.35 -16.15 13.43
CA HIS A 121 8.34 -15.92 12.35
C HIS A 121 9.74 -15.45 12.77
N GLY A 122 10.01 -15.23 14.06
CA GLY A 122 11.35 -14.91 14.57
C GLY A 122 11.89 -13.51 14.24
N GLY A 123 11.13 -12.71 13.50
CA GLY A 123 11.49 -11.37 13.05
C GLY A 123 11.45 -11.21 11.52
N TRP A 124 11.53 -9.96 11.07
CA TRP A 124 11.54 -9.60 9.65
C TRP A 124 12.94 -9.15 9.22
N THR A 125 13.34 -9.49 8.01
CA THR A 125 14.56 -9.00 7.36
C THR A 125 14.17 -8.22 6.11
N GLN A 126 14.68 -7.01 5.94
CA GLN A 126 14.41 -6.23 4.73
C GLN A 126 15.10 -6.87 3.52
N ILE A 127 14.34 -7.08 2.45
CA ILE A 127 14.85 -7.34 1.10
C ILE A 127 15.13 -5.98 0.45
N LYS A 128 16.37 -5.81 -0.01
CA LYS A 128 16.79 -4.58 -0.67
C LYS A 128 16.13 -4.46 -2.05
N GLU A 129 15.42 -3.37 -2.28
CA GLU A 129 15.00 -2.96 -3.61
C GLU A 129 16.23 -2.58 -4.46
N ILE A 130 16.27 -3.06 -5.70
CA ILE A 130 17.38 -2.81 -6.64
C ILE A 130 16.97 -1.98 -7.85
N HIS A 131 15.67 -1.86 -8.13
CA HIS A 131 15.12 -1.16 -9.28
C HIS A 131 13.62 -0.90 -9.11
N SER A 132 13.16 0.27 -9.54
CA SER A 132 11.76 0.63 -9.77
C SER A 132 11.62 1.28 -11.14
N SER A 133 10.52 1.01 -11.84
CA SER A 133 10.17 1.71 -13.09
C SER A 133 9.42 3.01 -12.84
N ASP A 134 9.12 3.36 -11.59
CA ASP A 134 8.45 4.60 -11.22
C ASP A 134 9.45 5.77 -11.02
N ASP A 135 10.75 5.50 -10.99
CA ASP A 135 11.82 6.49 -10.75
C ASP A 135 12.35 7.17 -12.04
N TRP A 136 11.59 7.13 -13.14
CA TRP A 136 12.00 7.63 -14.47
C TRP A 136 11.34 8.95 -14.86
#